data_AF-A0A317M5A3-F1
#
_entry.id   AF-A0A317M5A3-F1
#
_cell.length_a   1.000
_cell.length_b   1.000
_cell.length_c   1.000
_cell.angle_alpha   90.00
_cell.angle_beta   90.00
_cell.angle_gamma   90.00
#
_symmetry.space_group_name_H-M   'P 1'
#
loop_
_entity.id
_entity.type
_entity.pdbx_description
1 polymer ?
#
loop_
_entity_poly.entity_id
_entity_poly.type
_entity_poly.pdbx_seq_one_letter_code
_entity_poly.pdbx_strand_id
1 'polypeptide(L)'
;MTENTVVQAPAAQASPTLPRTPATSPAARAVRDEATAAPEPKRLTLGGVEYLLPATSDQWPLAALEGFEEGKIVAAVRSLLGAEQWQRLKDTGATLADLNVLAEQIAAAYGFQSPGE
;
A
#
# COMPACT_ATOMS: atom_id res chain seq x y z
N MET A 1 -74.89 -0.61 31.08
CA MET A 1 -75.66 -1.06 29.91
C MET A 1 -74.66 -1.19 28.77
N THR A 2 -74.74 -2.34 28.10
CA THR A 2 -74.04 -2.84 26.89
C THR A 2 -73.90 -1.79 25.79
N GLU A 3 -72.92 -1.82 24.88
CA GLU A 3 -72.60 -2.84 23.85
C GLU A 3 -71.13 -2.67 23.40
N ASN A 4 -70.31 -3.73 23.26
CA ASN A 4 -70.22 -4.66 22.13
C ASN A 4 -69.78 -3.94 20.84
N THR A 5 -68.66 -4.25 20.19
CA THR A 5 -68.50 -5.32 19.17
C THR A 5 -67.13 -4.98 18.52
N VAL A 6 -66.19 -5.86 18.14
CA VAL A 6 -66.18 -6.75 16.97
C VAL A 6 -64.86 -7.56 17.00
N VAL A 7 -65.03 -8.88 16.92
CA VAL A 7 -64.23 -9.96 16.29
C VAL A 7 -63.01 -9.54 15.43
N GLN A 8 -61.91 -10.29 15.29
CA GLN A 8 -61.82 -11.64 14.71
C GLN A 8 -60.31 -12.02 14.62
N ALA A 9 -59.95 -13.27 14.89
CA ALA A 9 -58.65 -13.90 14.55
C ALA A 9 -58.67 -14.39 13.07
N PRO A 10 -57.71 -15.17 12.51
CA PRO A 10 -56.35 -15.56 12.91
C PRO A 10 -55.32 -15.47 11.73
N ALA A 11 -54.12 -16.02 11.94
CA ALA A 11 -53.29 -16.73 10.95
C ALA A 11 -52.02 -16.09 10.37
N ALA A 12 -50.97 -16.89 10.50
CA ALA A 12 -49.92 -17.16 9.50
C ALA A 12 -48.89 -16.07 9.20
N GLN A 13 -47.69 -16.32 9.73
CA GLN A 13 -46.42 -15.84 9.22
C GLN A 13 -46.33 -16.09 7.71
N ALA A 14 -46.09 -15.05 6.93
CA ALA A 14 -45.57 -15.16 5.57
C ALA A 14 -44.50 -14.08 5.39
N SER A 15 -43.25 -14.52 5.40
CA SER A 15 -42.08 -13.73 5.05
C SER A 15 -42.20 -13.24 3.60
N PRO A 16 -42.06 -11.93 3.31
CA PRO A 16 -41.80 -11.51 1.94
C PRO A 16 -40.34 -11.80 1.58
N THR A 17 -40.16 -12.75 0.67
CA THR A 17 -38.92 -13.04 -0.05
C THR A 17 -38.41 -11.80 -0.80
N LEU A 18 -37.10 -11.56 -0.70
CA LEU A 18 -36.30 -10.48 -1.29
C LEU A 18 -36.43 -10.34 -2.82
N PRO A 19 -36.16 -9.14 -3.38
CA PRO A 19 -35.33 -9.00 -4.56
C PRO A 19 -33.87 -8.65 -4.19
N ARG A 20 -32.96 -9.37 -4.83
CA ARG A 20 -31.50 -9.33 -4.78
C ARG A 20 -30.93 -7.98 -5.25
N THR A 21 -30.24 -7.24 -4.38
CA THR A 21 -29.03 -6.46 -4.74
C THR A 21 -28.24 -6.05 -3.47
N PRO A 22 -27.00 -6.53 -3.24
CA PRO A 22 -26.06 -5.78 -2.43
C PRO A 22 -25.47 -4.69 -3.32
N ALA A 23 -26.12 -3.53 -3.37
CA ALA A 23 -25.40 -2.31 -3.75
C ALA A 23 -24.52 -1.94 -2.55
N THR A 24 -23.33 -2.54 -2.47
CA THR A 24 -22.27 -2.10 -1.57
C THR A 24 -21.91 -0.68 -1.96
N SER A 25 -22.57 0.30 -1.35
CA SER A 25 -22.21 1.71 -1.49
C SER A 25 -20.80 1.91 -0.94
N PRO A 26 -19.83 2.39 -1.73
CA PRO A 26 -18.44 2.60 -1.31
C PRO A 26 -18.25 3.81 -0.38
N ALA A 27 -19.32 4.38 0.17
CA ALA A 27 -19.30 5.65 0.91
C ALA A 27 -18.84 5.55 2.37
N ALA A 28 -18.38 4.38 2.83
CA ALA A 28 -17.85 4.20 4.18
C ALA A 28 -16.32 4.37 4.29
N ARG A 29 -15.62 4.68 3.19
CA ARG A 29 -14.14 4.69 3.15
C ARG A 29 -13.49 6.07 3.01
N ALA A 30 -14.27 7.16 3.11
CA ALA A 30 -13.79 8.51 2.78
C ALA A 30 -13.95 9.55 3.91
N VAL A 31 -14.16 9.13 5.17
CA VAL A 31 -14.28 10.06 6.31
C VAL A 31 -13.51 9.56 7.52
N ARG A 32 -12.18 9.45 7.40
CA ARG A 32 -11.21 9.49 8.51
C ARG A 32 -9.77 9.39 7.98
N ASP A 33 -9.19 10.49 7.49
CA ASP A 33 -7.72 10.68 7.53
C ASP A 33 -7.33 12.15 7.24
N GLU A 34 -7.91 13.09 8.00
CA GLU A 34 -7.45 14.50 8.01
C GLU A 34 -6.64 14.81 9.29
N ALA A 35 -5.94 13.81 9.82
CA ALA A 35 -5.12 13.98 11.02
C ALA A 35 -3.73 13.36 10.82
N THR A 36 -2.81 14.17 10.31
CA THR A 36 -1.37 13.85 10.10
C THR A 36 -1.16 12.74 9.07
N ALA A 37 -1.30 13.06 7.79
CA ALA A 37 -0.87 12.15 6.72
C ALA A 37 0.62 11.82 6.94
N ALA A 38 0.90 10.61 7.44
CA ALA A 38 2.26 10.10 7.46
C ALA A 38 2.79 10.12 6.02
N PRO A 39 4.05 10.52 5.80
CA PRO A 39 4.57 10.65 4.45
C PRO A 39 4.50 9.28 3.76
N GLU A 40 3.94 9.24 2.54
CA GLU A 40 3.70 7.99 1.82
C GLU A 40 5.01 7.37 1.35
N PRO A 41 5.19 6.03 1.45
CA PRO A 41 6.38 5.36 0.96
C PRO A 41 6.53 5.55 -0.56
N LYS A 42 7.77 5.69 -1.01
CA LYS A 42 8.07 5.81 -2.45
C LYS A 42 7.98 4.43 -3.09
N ARG A 43 7.21 4.31 -4.16
CA ARG A 43 7.01 3.09 -4.96
C ARG A 43 7.96 3.08 -6.16
N LEU A 44 8.75 2.03 -6.30
CA LEU A 44 9.59 1.75 -7.47
C LEU A 44 9.16 0.44 -8.11
N THR A 45 9.35 0.30 -9.42
CA THR A 45 9.00 -0.91 -10.15
C THR A 45 10.20 -1.41 -10.95
N LEU A 46 10.52 -2.69 -10.81
CA LEU A 46 11.58 -3.35 -11.57
C LEU A 46 11.13 -4.78 -11.93
N GLY A 47 11.18 -5.11 -13.22
CA GLY A 47 10.78 -6.45 -13.69
C GLY A 47 9.33 -6.82 -13.37
N GLY A 48 8.43 -5.85 -13.24
CA GLY A 48 7.03 -6.07 -12.86
C GLY A 48 6.79 -6.30 -11.36
N VAL A 49 7.83 -6.18 -10.53
CA VAL A 49 7.73 -6.23 -9.06
C VAL A 49 7.81 -4.81 -8.50
N GLU A 50 6.88 -4.50 -7.59
CA GLU A 50 6.86 -3.22 -6.85
C GLU A 50 7.71 -3.33 -5.58
N TYR A 51 8.50 -2.29 -5.33
CA TYR A 51 9.35 -2.10 -4.17
C TYR A 51 8.95 -0.80 -3.46
N LEU A 52 8.84 -0.86 -2.14
CA LEU A 52 8.53 0.26 -1.27
C LEU A 52 9.80 0.74 -0.58
N LEU A 53 10.01 2.04 -0.62
CA LEU A 53 11.09 2.73 0.04
C LEU A 53 10.56 3.70 1.08
N PRO A 54 11.39 4.11 2.06
CA PRO A 54 11.01 5.15 3.00
C PRO A 54 10.53 6.42 2.28
N ALA A 55 9.59 7.13 2.87
CA ALA A 55 8.98 8.27 2.19
C ALA A 55 9.95 9.43 1.96
N THR A 56 10.94 9.56 2.83
CA THR A 56 11.98 10.61 2.81
C THR A 56 13.35 9.99 3.11
N SER A 57 14.42 10.69 2.72
CA SER A 57 15.79 10.25 2.97
C SER A 57 16.17 10.22 4.45
N ASP A 58 15.54 11.05 5.29
CA ASP A 58 15.75 11.06 6.75
C ASP A 58 15.34 9.75 7.44
N GLN A 59 14.50 8.96 6.77
CA GLN A 59 14.03 7.66 7.25
C GLN A 59 14.93 6.51 6.77
N TRP A 60 16.02 6.80 6.07
CA TRP A 60 16.94 5.77 5.60
C TRP A 60 17.64 5.09 6.77
N PRO A 61 17.76 3.75 6.76
CA PRO A 61 18.64 3.06 7.68
C PRO A 61 20.08 3.58 7.52
N LEU A 62 20.82 3.75 8.63
CA LEU A 62 22.22 4.20 8.57
C LEU A 62 23.08 3.32 7.66
N ALA A 63 22.86 2.00 7.71
CA ALA A 63 23.53 1.05 6.82
C ALA A 63 23.28 1.31 5.32
N ALA A 64 22.15 1.93 4.96
CA ALA A 64 21.90 2.35 3.60
C ALA A 64 22.78 3.54 3.20
N LEU A 65 22.84 4.56 4.07
CA LEU A 65 23.68 5.74 3.88
C LEU A 65 25.16 5.35 3.80
N GLU A 66 25.66 4.59 4.79
CA GLU A 66 27.03 4.08 4.82
C GLU A 66 27.35 3.28 3.55
N GLY A 67 26.42 2.43 3.11
CA GLY A 67 26.58 1.68 1.88
C GLY A 67 26.75 2.57 0.64
N PHE A 68 26.02 3.68 0.53
CA PHE A 68 26.20 4.62 -0.58
C PHE A 68 27.53 5.39 -0.49
N GLU A 69 27.89 5.87 0.69
CA GLU A 69 29.16 6.59 0.94
C GLU A 69 30.39 5.71 0.64
N GLU A 70 30.32 4.42 0.99
CA GLU A 70 31.42 3.46 0.75
C GLU A 70 31.39 2.85 -0.67
N GLY A 71 30.45 3.25 -1.55
CA GLY A 71 30.28 2.67 -2.88
C GLY A 71 29.78 1.22 -2.90
N LYS A 72 29.26 0.72 -1.77
CA LYS A 72 28.70 -0.63 -1.60
C LYS A 72 27.22 -0.65 -1.96
N ILE A 73 26.89 -0.41 -3.23
CA ILE A 73 25.51 -0.29 -3.75
C ILE A 73 24.62 -1.49 -3.36
N VAL A 74 25.14 -2.72 -3.40
CA VAL A 74 24.40 -3.92 -2.96
C VAL A 74 23.96 -3.83 -1.51
N ALA A 75 24.85 -3.40 -0.61
CA ALA A 75 24.54 -3.26 0.80
C ALA A 75 23.56 -2.10 1.05
N ALA A 76 23.72 -1.00 0.30
CA ALA A 76 22.86 0.16 0.38
C ALA A 76 21.40 -0.16 -0.01
N VAL A 77 21.22 -0.72 -1.22
CA VAL A 77 19.91 -1.10 -1.76
C VAL A 77 19.26 -2.18 -0.90
N ARG A 78 20.02 -3.18 -0.44
CA ARG A 78 19.52 -4.21 0.49
C ARG A 78 19.00 -3.60 1.79
N SER A 79 19.70 -2.61 2.33
CA SER A 79 19.30 -1.94 3.57
C SER A 79 18.02 -1.14 3.39
N LEU A 80 17.86 -0.44 2.26
CA LEU A 80 16.63 0.31 1.95
C LEU A 80 15.42 -0.59 1.72
N LEU A 81 15.59 -1.67 0.96
CA LEU A 81 14.52 -2.62 0.68
C LEU A 81 14.11 -3.44 1.90
N GLY A 82 15.05 -3.67 2.82
CA GLY A 82 14.87 -4.62 3.91
C GLY A 82 14.91 -6.07 3.43
N ALA A 83 14.90 -7.00 4.38
CA ALA A 83 15.13 -8.42 4.10
C ALA A 83 14.07 -9.03 3.15
N GLU A 84 12.79 -8.70 3.34
CA GLU A 84 11.70 -9.30 2.56
C GLU A 84 11.73 -8.90 1.09
N GLN A 85 11.81 -7.60 0.81
CA GLN A 85 11.83 -7.09 -0.56
C GLN A 85 13.15 -7.45 -1.26
N TRP A 86 14.25 -7.52 -0.51
CA TRP A 86 15.53 -8.03 -1.02
C TRP A 86 15.43 -9.50 -1.45
N GLN A 87 14.71 -10.35 -0.72
CA GLN A 87 14.47 -11.73 -1.16
C GLN A 87 13.64 -11.75 -2.44
N ARG A 88 12.56 -10.95 -2.53
CA ARG A 88 11.74 -10.86 -3.75
C ARG A 88 12.56 -10.47 -4.97
N LEU A 89 13.43 -9.47 -4.83
CA LEU A 89 14.35 -9.05 -5.90
C LEU A 89 15.26 -10.20 -6.37
N LYS A 90 15.76 -11.03 -5.44
CA LYS A 90 16.57 -12.19 -5.83
C LYS A 90 15.74 -13.28 -6.50
N ASP A 91 14.50 -13.49 -6.06
CA ASP A 91 13.58 -14.48 -6.63
C ASP A 91 13.20 -14.17 -8.08
N THR A 92 13.22 -12.89 -8.49
CA THR A 92 13.04 -12.53 -9.90
C THR A 92 14.23 -12.88 -10.79
N GLY A 93 15.35 -13.35 -10.22
CA GLY A 93 16.59 -13.53 -10.94
C GLY A 93 17.27 -12.19 -11.31
N ALA A 94 17.03 -11.13 -10.53
CA ALA A 94 17.61 -9.82 -10.80
C ALA A 94 19.15 -9.87 -10.87
N THR A 95 19.70 -9.16 -11.85
CA THR A 95 21.14 -9.07 -12.08
C THR A 95 21.74 -7.82 -11.45
N LEU A 96 23.08 -7.69 -11.52
CA LEU A 96 23.75 -6.45 -11.13
C LEU A 96 23.28 -5.25 -11.98
N ALA A 97 22.94 -5.46 -13.25
CA ALA A 97 22.42 -4.40 -14.11
C ALA A 97 21.06 -3.90 -13.61
N ASP A 98 20.17 -4.82 -13.21
CA ASP A 98 18.87 -4.48 -12.60
C ASP A 98 19.05 -3.73 -11.28
N LEU A 99 20.05 -4.12 -10.48
CA LEU A 99 20.39 -3.42 -9.25
C LEU A 99 20.84 -1.97 -9.51
N ASN A 100 21.65 -1.75 -10.55
CA ASN A 100 22.04 -0.40 -10.96
C ASN A 100 20.83 0.41 -11.41
N VAL A 101 19.93 -0.18 -12.22
CA VAL A 101 18.67 0.47 -12.62
C VAL A 101 17.83 0.84 -11.39
N LEU A 102 17.76 -0.03 -10.39
CA LEU A 102 17.03 0.26 -9.16
C LEU A 102 17.70 1.37 -8.35
N ALA A 103 19.03 1.40 -8.27
CA ALA A 103 19.79 2.46 -7.62
C ALA A 103 19.56 3.83 -8.30
N GLU A 104 19.53 3.87 -9.63
CA GLU A 104 19.18 5.08 -10.39
C GLU A 104 17.75 5.52 -10.14
N GLN A 105 16.79 4.59 -10.10
CA GLN A 105 15.40 4.89 -9.74
C GLN A 105 15.28 5.42 -8.31
N ILE A 106 16.05 4.88 -7.36
CA ILE A 106 16.16 5.42 -5.99
C ILE A 106 16.67 6.86 -6.06
N ALA A 107 17.80 7.11 -6.72
CA ALA A 107 18.37 8.44 -6.84
C ALA A 107 17.37 9.44 -7.43
N ALA A 108 16.68 9.07 -8.52
CA ALA A 108 15.62 9.88 -9.13
C ALA A 108 14.46 10.15 -8.18
N ALA A 109 13.99 9.13 -7.47
CA ALA A 109 12.84 9.24 -6.57
C ALA A 109 13.10 10.18 -5.38
N TYR A 110 14.35 10.33 -4.93
CA TYR A 110 14.75 11.26 -3.87
C TYR A 110 15.35 12.58 -4.39
N GLY A 111 15.44 12.77 -5.70
CA GLY A 111 15.95 14.02 -6.29
C GLY A 111 17.47 14.16 -6.25
N PHE A 112 18.21 13.05 -6.13
CA PHE A 112 19.68 13.02 -6.22
C PHE A 112 20.20 13.00 -7.65
N GLN A 113 19.32 12.95 -8.67
CA GLN A 113 19.73 13.22 -10.04
C GLN A 113 20.24 14.65 -10.11
N SER A 114 21.56 14.79 -10.24
CA SER A 114 22.15 16.08 -10.54
C SER A 114 21.55 16.59 -11.86
N PRO A 115 21.04 17.83 -11.94
CA PRO A 115 20.90 18.49 -13.23
C PRO A 115 22.32 18.71 -13.76
N GLY A 116 22.80 17.77 -14.57
CA GLY A 116 24.08 17.86 -15.25
C GLY A 116 24.02 18.93 -16.33
N GLU A 117 25.07 19.75 -16.39
CA GLU A 117 25.40 20.74 -17.41
C GLU A 117 25.54 20.16 -18.83
#